data_AF-A0A127SVE8-F1
#
_entry.id   AF-A0A127SVE8-F1
#
_cell.length_a   1.000
_cell.length_b   1.000
_cell.length_c   1.000
_cell.angle_alpha   90.00
_cell.angle_beta   90.00
_cell.angle_gamma   90.00
#
_symmetry.space_group_name_H-M   'P 1'
#
loop_
_entity.id
_entity.type
_entity.pdbx_description
1 polymer ?
#
loop_
_entity_poly.entity_id
_entity_poly.type
_entity_poly.pdbx_seq_one_letter_code
_entity_poly.pdbx_strand_id
1 'polypeptide(L)'
;TDWRRFVLTQEENDLAKIIMAEKLKPEETRKFVSNAFRDGVLKTTGTEINKLMPPVSRFGGSGRAKKKQGVIEKLKAFFEKYFGLGITEMQSEKEEN
;
A
#
# COMPACT_ATOMS: atom_id res chain seq x y z
N THR A 1 6.51 -6.45 23.27
CA THR A 1 7.15 -5.12 23.31
C THR A 1 6.21 -4.13 22.68
N ASP A 2 5.83 -3.09 23.44
CA ASP A 2 4.84 -2.07 23.08
C ASP A 2 5.14 -1.38 21.72
N TRP A 3 6.44 -1.21 21.43
CA TRP A 3 6.95 -0.72 20.16
C TRP A 3 6.43 -1.48 18.93
N ARG A 4 6.44 -2.82 18.94
CA ARG A 4 6.00 -3.63 17.78
C ARG A 4 4.51 -3.40 17.50
N ARG A 5 3.69 -3.39 18.56
CA ARG A 5 2.25 -3.12 18.45
C ARG A 5 1.98 -1.70 17.94
N PHE A 6 2.77 -0.72 18.39
CA PHE A 6 2.70 0.64 17.91
C PHE A 6 3.01 0.73 16.40
N VAL A 7 4.10 0.11 15.94
CA VAL A 7 4.49 0.10 14.52
C VAL A 7 3.40 -0.54 13.65
N LEU A 8 2.86 -1.69 14.05
CA LEU A 8 1.77 -2.37 13.32
C LEU A 8 0.50 -1.53 13.26
N THR A 9 0.14 -0.87 14.37
CA THR A 9 -1.03 0.02 14.41
C THR A 9 -0.81 1.24 13.52
N GLN A 10 0.39 1.80 13.56
CA GLN A 10 0.75 2.96 12.75
C GLN A 10 0.78 2.63 11.26
N GLU A 11 1.23 1.43 10.89
CA GLU A 11 1.21 0.93 9.52
C GLU A 11 -0.20 0.87 8.94
N GLU A 12 -1.13 0.18 9.60
CA GLU A 12 -2.53 0.12 9.15
C GLU A 12 -3.15 1.51 9.06
N ASN A 13 -2.87 2.40 10.02
CA ASN A 13 -3.36 3.77 10.01
C ASN A 13 -2.83 4.58 8.83
N ASP A 14 -1.53 4.48 8.53
CA ASP A 14 -0.93 5.20 7.42
C ASP A 14 -1.39 4.63 6.06
N LEU A 15 -1.60 3.32 5.97
CA LEU A 15 -2.21 2.69 4.79
C LEU A 15 -3.65 3.17 4.57
N ALA A 16 -4.46 3.21 5.63
CA ALA A 16 -5.84 3.71 5.56
C ALA A 16 -5.90 5.18 5.10
N LYS A 17 -4.97 6.03 5.57
CA LYS A 17 -4.86 7.42 5.09
C LYS A 17 -4.57 7.48 3.59
N ILE A 18 -3.66 6.65 3.08
CA ILE A 18 -3.35 6.61 1.63
C ILE A 18 -4.59 6.19 0.83
N ILE A 19 -5.28 5.14 1.29
CA ILE A 19 -6.50 4.63 0.67
C ILE A 19 -7.57 5.72 0.58
N MET A 20 -7.81 6.45 1.68
CA MET A 20 -8.80 7.53 1.70
C MET A 20 -8.38 8.72 0.83
N ALA A 21 -7.12 9.16 0.95
CA ALA A 21 -6.61 10.33 0.22
C ALA A 21 -6.66 10.13 -1.30
N GLU A 22 -6.31 8.93 -1.77
CA GLU A 22 -6.29 8.59 -3.19
C GLU A 22 -7.60 7.95 -3.68
N LYS A 23 -8.56 7.70 -2.77
CA LYS A 23 -9.81 6.97 -3.04
C LYS A 23 -9.56 5.60 -3.65
N LEU A 24 -8.59 4.86 -3.12
CA LEU A 24 -8.28 3.50 -3.56
C LEU A 24 -9.31 2.51 -3.03
N LYS A 25 -9.37 1.33 -3.65
CA LYS A 25 -10.15 0.20 -3.15
C LYS A 25 -9.43 -0.42 -1.95
N PRO A 26 -10.02 -0.43 -0.75
CA PRO A 26 -9.31 -0.86 0.46
C PRO A 26 -8.79 -2.30 0.39
N GLU A 27 -9.65 -3.25 0.03
CA GLU A 27 -9.31 -4.68 0.00
C GLU A 27 -8.19 -5.00 -1.00
N GLU A 28 -8.30 -4.49 -2.22
CA GLU A 28 -7.28 -4.67 -3.26
C GLU A 28 -5.95 -4.04 -2.84
N THR A 29 -6.00 -2.88 -2.17
CA THR A 29 -4.78 -2.16 -1.74
C THR A 29 -4.08 -2.92 -0.62
N ARG A 30 -4.82 -3.41 0.38
CA ARG A 30 -4.27 -4.25 1.46
C ARG A 30 -3.62 -5.51 0.91
N LYS A 31 -4.30 -6.21 -0.01
CA LYS A 31 -3.74 -7.41 -0.67
C LYS A 31 -2.48 -7.09 -1.45
N PHE A 32 -2.47 -5.98 -2.19
CA PHE A 32 -1.29 -5.55 -2.95
C PHE A 32 -0.09 -5.24 -2.05
N VAL A 33 -0.32 -4.53 -0.93
CA VAL A 33 0.72 -4.21 0.05
C VAL A 33 1.23 -5.46 0.77
N SER A 34 0.35 -6.35 1.20
CA SER A 34 0.72 -7.65 1.79
C SER A 34 1.59 -8.49 0.86
N ASN A 35 1.21 -8.58 -0.42
CA ASN A 35 2.03 -9.25 -1.43
C ASN A 35 3.39 -8.57 -1.61
N ALA A 36 3.45 -7.23 -1.56
CA ALA A 36 4.71 -6.50 -1.69
C ALA A 36 5.66 -6.74 -0.51
N PHE A 37 5.15 -6.78 0.72
CA PHE A 37 5.96 -7.13 1.90
C PHE A 37 6.45 -8.58 1.86
N ARG A 38 5.57 -9.51 1.45
CA ARG A 38 5.93 -10.92 1.25
C ARG A 38 7.00 -11.12 0.19
N ASP A 39 6.85 -10.46 -0.96
CA ASP A 39 7.78 -10.57 -2.09
C ASP A 39 9.04 -9.71 -1.89
N GLY A 40 9.06 -8.83 -0.87
CA GLY A 40 10.12 -7.85 -0.63
C GLY A 40 10.23 -6.76 -1.70
N VAL A 41 9.23 -6.62 -2.58
CA VAL A 41 9.25 -5.65 -3.69
C VAL A 41 7.87 -5.09 -3.98
N LEU A 42 7.79 -3.76 -4.07
CA LEU A 42 6.61 -3.07 -4.54
C LEU A 42 6.54 -3.08 -6.07
N LYS A 43 5.60 -3.86 -6.62
CA LYS A 43 5.37 -3.95 -8.08
C LYS A 43 4.70 -2.68 -8.61
N THR A 44 5.53 -1.69 -8.95
CA THR A 44 5.08 -0.39 -9.48
C THR A 44 4.78 -0.41 -10.98
N THR A 45 5.28 -1.44 -11.67
CA THR A 45 5.07 -1.68 -13.10
C THR A 45 3.86 -2.59 -13.34
N GLY A 46 3.19 -2.41 -14.48
CA GLY A 46 2.04 -3.23 -14.87
C GLY A 46 0.66 -2.64 -14.52
N THR A 47 -0.34 -3.52 -14.50
CA THR A 47 -1.78 -3.19 -14.40
C THR A 47 -2.36 -3.38 -13.00
N GLU A 48 -1.64 -3.98 -12.06
CA GLU A 48 -2.13 -4.21 -10.69
C GLU A 48 -2.52 -2.90 -9.98
N ILE A 49 -1.70 -1.86 -10.08
CA ILE A 49 -2.03 -0.53 -9.54
C ILE A 49 -3.31 0.04 -10.16
N ASN A 50 -3.62 -0.29 -11.43
CA ASN A 50 -4.86 0.15 -12.04
C ASN A 50 -6.09 -0.51 -11.41
N LYS A 51 -5.96 -1.70 -10.80
CA LYS A 51 -7.05 -2.40 -10.10
C LYS A 51 -7.39 -1.72 -8.78
N LEU A 52 -6.39 -1.12 -8.12
CA LEU A 52 -6.52 -0.37 -6.87
C LEU A 52 -7.34 0.91 -7.06
N MET A 53 -7.18 1.56 -8.21
CA MET A 53 -7.89 2.80 -8.52
C MET A 53 -9.34 2.52 -8.94
N PRO A 54 -10.29 3.41 -8.59
CA PRO A 54 -11.65 3.30 -9.06
C PRO A 54 -11.71 3.42 -10.59
N PRO A 55 -12.77 2.86 -11.21
CA PRO A 55 -12.99 3.01 -12.64
C PRO A 55 -13.10 4.51 -12.96
N VAL A 56 -12.34 4.98 -13.94
CA VAL A 56 -12.47 6.35 -14.44
C VAL A 56 -13.31 6.33 -15.71
N SER A 57 -14.10 7.39 -15.89
CA SER A 57 -14.84 7.59 -17.13
C SER A 57 -13.90 7.61 -18.33
N ARG A 58 -14.29 6.90 -19.40
CA ARG A 58 -13.53 6.77 -20.65
C ARG A 58 -13.42 8.09 -21.42
N PHE A 59 -14.14 9.13 -20.99
CA PHE A 59 -14.20 10.45 -21.62
C PHE A 59 -13.33 11.51 -20.92
N GLY A 60 -12.67 11.17 -19.81
CA GLY A 60 -11.79 12.09 -19.06
C GLY A 60 -10.31 11.81 -19.34
N GLY A 61 -9.79 12.37 -20.44
CA GLY A 61 -8.37 12.21 -20.83
C GLY A 61 -7.38 12.84 -19.82
N SER A 62 -6.17 12.25 -19.74
CA SER A 62 -4.96 12.72 -19.03
C SER A 62 -4.88 12.59 -17.50
N GLY A 63 -5.97 12.59 -16.73
CA GLY A 63 -5.91 12.59 -15.26
C GLY A 63 -5.42 11.28 -14.63
N ARG A 64 -5.67 10.12 -15.28
CA ARG A 64 -5.37 8.80 -14.70
C ARG A 64 -3.87 8.54 -14.58
N ALA A 65 -3.06 8.96 -15.55
CA ALA A 65 -1.62 8.73 -15.53
C ALA A 65 -0.96 9.51 -14.37
N LYS A 66 -1.32 10.78 -14.20
CA LYS A 66 -0.83 11.61 -13.09
C LYS A 66 -1.28 11.07 -11.72
N LYS A 67 -2.53 10.62 -11.62
CA LYS A 67 -3.03 9.98 -10.40
C LYS A 67 -2.30 8.66 -10.10
N LYS A 68 -2.07 7.83 -11.12
CA LYS A 68 -1.29 6.59 -10.98
C LYS A 68 0.10 6.87 -10.41
N GLN A 69 0.77 7.89 -10.94
CA GLN A 69 2.10 8.29 -10.48
C GLN A 69 2.09 8.73 -9.00
N GLY A 70 1.13 9.58 -8.60
CA GLY A 70 0.99 10.00 -7.19
C GLY A 70 0.69 8.83 -6.24
N VAL A 71 -0.13 7.87 -6.66
CA VAL A 71 -0.39 6.64 -5.90
C VAL A 71 0.88 5.80 -5.75
N ILE A 72 1.66 5.63 -6.83
CA ILE A 72 2.92 4.90 -6.81
C ILE A 72 3.91 5.52 -5.82
N GLU A 73 4.08 6.84 -5.86
CA GLU A 73 5.01 7.55 -4.98
C GLU A 73 4.64 7.39 -3.50
N LYS A 74 3.36 7.52 -3.17
CA LYS A 74 2.85 7.34 -1.80
C LYS A 74 3.04 5.90 -1.30
N LEU A 75 2.67 4.92 -2.12
CA LEU A 75 2.82 3.50 -1.77
C LEU A 75 4.30 3.11 -1.67
N LYS A 76 5.16 3.69 -2.51
CA LYS A 76 6.62 3.46 -2.46
C LYS A 76 7.22 4.01 -1.17
N ALA A 77 6.92 5.26 -0.82
CA ALA A 77 7.38 5.87 0.43
C ALA A 77 6.87 5.11 1.66
N PHE A 78 5.61 4.66 1.63
CA PHE A 78 5.05 3.78 2.66
C PHE A 78 5.82 2.46 2.76
N PHE A 79 6.02 1.77 1.64
CA PHE A 79 6.71 0.49 1.61
C PHE A 79 8.13 0.60 2.15
N GLU A 80 8.93 1.56 1.66
CA GLU A 80 10.30 1.77 2.11
C GLU A 80 10.40 2.07 3.61
N LYS A 81 9.48 2.89 4.14
CA LYS A 81 9.41 3.21 5.57
C LYS A 81 9.23 1.96 6.43
N TYR A 82 8.25 1.11 6.13
CA TYR A 82 7.92 -0.02 6.99
C TYR A 82 8.77 -1.26 6.70
N PHE A 83 9.22 -1.43 5.46
CA PHE A 83 10.17 -2.47 5.11
C PHE A 83 11.50 -2.26 5.85
N GLY A 84 11.99 -1.02 5.92
CA GLY A 84 13.18 -0.67 6.70
C GLY A 84 13.01 -0.82 8.23
N LEU A 85 11.77 -0.95 8.72
CA LEU A 85 11.47 -1.18 10.14
C LEU A 85 11.34 -2.66 10.49
N GLY A 86 11.50 -3.59 9.54
CA GLY A 86 11.36 -5.03 9.77
C GLY A 86 9.91 -5.44 10.07
N ILE A 87 8.94 -4.81 9.39
CA ILE A 87 7.53 -5.11 9.64
C ILE A 87 7.14 -6.53 9.22
N THR A 88 7.83 -7.10 8.23
CA THR A 88 7.56 -8.46 7.72
C THR A 88 7.76 -9.48 8.84
N GLU A 89 8.86 -9.34 9.60
CA GLU A 89 9.18 -10.19 10.75
C GLU A 89 8.17 -9.99 11.89
N MET A 90 7.74 -8.75 12.13
CA MET A 90 6.74 -8.44 13.15
C MET A 90 5.35 -8.99 12.80
N GLN A 91 5.01 -9.08 11.51
CA GLN A 91 3.75 -9.63 11.04
C GLN A 91 3.74 -11.17 11.11
N SER A 92 4.85 -11.83 10.74
CA SER A 92 4.95 -13.30 10.88
C SER A 92 4.85 -13.76 12.33
N GLU A 93 5.50 -13.05 13.26
CA GLU A 93 5.41 -13.34 14.70
C GLU A 93 3.99 -13.18 15.27
N LYS A 94 3.16 -12.33 14.65
CA LYS A 94 1.76 -12.11 15.07
C LYS A 94 0.83 -13.24 14.64
N GLU A 95 1.13 -13.94 13.54
CA GLU A 95 0.31 -15.04 13.04
C GLU A 95 0.59 -16.36 13.77
N GLU A 96 1.77 -16.49 14.39
CA GLU A 96 2.21 -17.67 15.14
C GLU A 96 1.76 -17.70 16.61
N ASN A 97 1.21 -16.60 17.14
CA ASN A 97 0.90 -16.43 18.57
C ASN A 97 -0.54 -15.96 18.83
#